data_AF-A0A655QFF0-F1
#
_entry.id   AF-A0A655QFF0-F1
#
_cell.length_a   1.000
_cell.length_b   1.000
_cell.length_c   1.000
_cell.angle_alpha   90.00
_cell.angle_beta   90.00
_cell.angle_gamma   90.00
#
_symmetry.space_group_name_H-M   'P 1'
#
loop_
_entity.id
_entity.type
_entity.pdbx_description
1 polymer ?
#
loop_
_entity_poly.entity_id
_entity_poly.type
_entity_poly.pdbx_seq_one_letter_code
_entity_poly.pdbx_strand_id
1 'polypeptide(L)'
;MQNRHIAMGILLLSLLLSSWLYWGSDFKLEQVLTSREWQSKMVSLIKTNSNRPAMGPLSRVDVTSNVKYLPNGTYLRVSIVKLFSDDNSAESVINISEFGEWDISDNYLLVTASRV
;
A
#
# COMPACT_ATOMS: atom_id res chain seq x y z
N MET A 1 -26.31 -1.96 47.79
CA MET A 1 -26.31 -2.94 46.68
C MET A 1 -26.71 -2.31 45.34
N GLN A 2 -27.64 -1.36 45.30
CA GLN A 2 -28.13 -0.70 44.07
C GLN A 2 -27.04 -0.01 43.21
N ASN A 3 -26.09 0.68 43.83
CA ASN A 3 -24.99 1.35 43.11
C ASN A 3 -24.07 0.36 42.35
N ARG A 4 -23.95 -0.89 42.84
CA ARG A 4 -23.14 -1.93 42.19
C ARG A 4 -23.76 -2.39 40.88
N HIS A 5 -25.09 -2.52 40.85
CA HIS A 5 -25.82 -2.90 39.64
C HIS A 5 -25.77 -1.79 38.59
N ILE A 6 -25.85 -0.53 39.00
CA ILE A 6 -25.71 0.63 38.11
C ILE A 6 -24.29 0.69 37.54
N ALA A 7 -23.26 0.53 38.37
CA ALA A 7 -21.87 0.51 37.91
C ALA A 7 -21.59 -0.64 36.93
N MET A 8 -22.11 -1.84 37.19
CA MET A 8 -22.03 -2.98 36.26
C MET A 8 -22.76 -2.69 34.93
N GLY A 9 -23.93 -2.07 34.98
CA GLY A 9 -24.68 -1.69 33.78
C GLY A 9 -23.90 -0.69 32.91
N ILE A 10 -23.29 0.32 33.52
CA ILE A 10 -22.45 1.30 32.82
C ILE A 10 -21.23 0.62 32.20
N LEU A 11 -20.58 -0.31 32.93
CA LEU A 11 -19.41 -1.02 32.44
C LEU A 11 -19.73 -1.92 31.25
N LEU A 12 -20.86 -2.64 31.28
CA LEU A 12 -21.33 -3.44 30.16
C LEU A 12 -21.66 -2.57 28.95
N LEU A 13 -22.33 -1.44 29.17
CA LEU A 13 -22.65 -0.50 28.09
C LEU A 13 -21.38 0.08 27.46
N SER A 14 -20.36 0.43 28.26
CA SER A 14 -19.08 0.91 27.73
C SER A 14 -18.36 -0.16 26.93
N LEU A 15 -18.36 -1.41 27.39
CA LEU A 15 -17.75 -2.53 26.64
C LEU A 15 -18.45 -2.76 25.30
N LEU A 16 -19.78 -2.71 25.28
CA LEU A 16 -20.57 -2.86 24.06
C LEU A 16 -20.31 -1.71 23.08
N LEU A 17 -20.30 -0.46 23.55
CA LEU A 17 -20.01 0.70 22.72
C LEU A 17 -18.58 0.65 22.15
N SER A 18 -17.60 0.35 22.99
CA SER A 18 -16.20 0.25 22.56
C SER A 18 -16.02 -0.88 21.54
N SER A 19 -16.66 -2.04 21.76
CA SER A 19 -16.58 -3.17 20.82
C SER A 19 -17.26 -2.83 19.48
N TRP A 20 -18.41 -2.15 19.53
CA TRP A 20 -19.13 -1.69 18.34
C TRP A 20 -18.30 -0.71 17.51
N LEU A 21 -17.74 0.32 18.15
CA LEU A 21 -16.88 1.30 17.50
C LEU A 21 -15.60 0.66 16.94
N TYR A 22 -15.03 -0.31 17.64
CA TYR A 22 -13.82 -0.99 17.20
C TYR A 22 -14.02 -1.86 15.95
N TRP A 23 -15.16 -2.57 15.85
CA TRP A 23 -15.45 -3.40 14.67
C TRP A 23 -16.02 -2.62 13.49
N GLY A 24 -16.77 -1.55 13.75
CA GLY A 24 -17.44 -0.76 12.71
C GLY A 24 -16.58 0.33 12.08
N SER A 25 -15.34 0.55 12.54
CA SER A 25 -14.50 1.66 12.09
C SER A 25 -13.30 1.20 11.26
N ASP A 26 -13.01 1.94 10.19
CA ASP A 26 -11.80 1.82 9.38
C ASP A 26 -10.50 2.16 10.13
N PHE A 27 -10.61 2.62 11.38
CA PHE A 27 -9.48 2.95 12.26
C PHE A 27 -8.41 1.87 12.32
N LYS A 28 -8.79 0.59 12.37
CA LYS A 28 -7.82 -0.51 12.38
C LYS A 28 -7.04 -0.59 11.06
N LEU A 29 -7.71 -0.31 9.95
CA LEU A 29 -7.10 -0.37 8.62
C LEU A 29 -6.11 0.78 8.45
N GLU A 30 -6.49 2.01 8.81
CA GLU A 30 -5.60 3.18 8.82
C GLU A 30 -4.38 2.96 9.70
N GLN A 31 -4.57 2.41 10.90
CA GLN A 31 -3.47 2.09 11.82
C GLN A 31 -2.51 1.07 11.21
N VAL A 32 -3.02 0.04 10.55
CA VAL A 32 -2.19 -0.97 9.87
C VAL A 32 -1.42 -0.36 8.72
N LEU A 33 -2.06 0.49 7.90
CA LEU A 33 -1.44 1.15 6.76
C LEU A 33 -0.31 2.10 7.20
N THR A 34 -0.52 2.87 8.26
CA THR A 34 0.41 3.92 8.73
C THR A 34 1.52 3.41 9.64
N SER A 35 1.37 2.23 10.26
CA SER A 35 2.37 1.67 11.18
C SER A 35 3.57 1.01 10.50
N ARG A 36 3.54 0.83 9.18
CA ARG A 36 4.51 0.02 8.43
C ARG A 36 4.87 0.64 7.10
N GLU A 37 6.01 0.21 6.56
CA GLU A 37 6.36 0.39 5.16
C GLU A 37 5.88 -0.79 4.35
N TRP A 38 5.27 -0.51 3.19
CA TRP A 38 4.69 -1.50 2.30
C TRP A 38 5.62 -1.71 1.12
N GLN A 39 5.98 -2.97 0.88
CA GLN A 39 6.89 -3.32 -0.19
C GLN A 39 6.19 -4.16 -1.24
N SER A 40 6.49 -3.89 -2.51
CA SER A 40 6.01 -4.66 -3.65
C SER A 40 7.17 -5.03 -4.56
N LYS A 41 7.12 -6.22 -5.14
CA LYS A 41 8.05 -6.68 -6.17
C LYS A 41 7.25 -7.30 -7.31
N MET A 42 7.46 -6.76 -8.50
CA MET A 42 6.90 -7.26 -9.75
C MET A 42 8.04 -7.69 -10.66
N VAL A 43 7.89 -8.84 -11.30
CA VAL A 43 8.83 -9.35 -12.30
C VAL A 43 8.03 -9.68 -13.55
N SER A 44 8.31 -8.98 -14.64
CA SER A 44 7.65 -9.18 -15.94
C SER A 44 8.65 -9.72 -16.94
N LEU A 45 8.25 -10.76 -17.68
CA LEU A 45 9.04 -11.36 -18.75
C LEU A 45 8.49 -10.88 -20.10
N ILE A 46 9.35 -10.30 -20.92
CA ILE A 46 9.00 -9.82 -22.24
C ILE A 46 9.29 -10.94 -23.23
N LYS A 47 8.24 -11.63 -23.70
CA LYS A 47 8.36 -12.59 -24.79
C LYS A 47 8.03 -11.89 -26.11
N THR A 48 9.03 -11.70 -26.96
CA THR A 48 8.81 -11.30 -28.35
C THR A 48 8.57 -12.53 -29.21
N ASN A 49 7.42 -12.59 -29.89
CA ASN A 49 7.16 -13.60 -30.93
C ASN A 49 7.55 -13.10 -32.34
N SER A 50 8.11 -11.88 -32.45
CA SER A 50 8.54 -11.30 -33.72
C SER A 50 10.06 -11.33 -33.87
N ASN A 51 10.53 -11.61 -35.10
CA ASN A 51 11.95 -11.55 -35.51
C ASN A 51 12.58 -10.14 -35.39
N ARG A 52 11.80 -9.12 -35.00
CA ARG A 52 12.23 -7.75 -34.72
C ARG A 52 11.47 -7.24 -33.49
N PRO A 53 12.01 -7.43 -32.27
CA PRO A 53 11.38 -6.86 -31.07
C PRO A 53 11.36 -5.33 -31.16
N ALA A 54 10.20 -4.73 -30.88
CA ALA A 54 10.01 -3.28 -30.88
C ALA A 54 10.82 -2.56 -29.77
N MET A 55 11.33 -3.30 -28.79
CA MET A 55 12.02 -2.78 -27.59
C MET A 55 13.49 -3.24 -27.50
N GLY A 56 14.09 -3.77 -28.57
CA GLY A 56 15.47 -4.30 -28.52
C GLY A 56 15.57 -5.65 -27.76
N PRO A 57 16.75 -6.00 -27.20
CA PRO A 57 16.98 -7.29 -26.52
C PRO A 57 16.39 -7.37 -25.10
N LEU A 58 15.48 -6.45 -24.75
CA LEU A 58 14.84 -6.39 -23.44
C LEU A 58 14.04 -7.67 -23.17
N SER A 59 14.42 -8.41 -22.13
CA SER A 59 13.87 -9.73 -21.83
C SER A 59 13.11 -9.77 -20.50
N ARG A 60 13.47 -8.89 -19.55
CA ARG A 60 12.86 -8.83 -18.22
C ARG A 60 12.81 -7.41 -17.67
N VAL A 61 11.74 -7.14 -16.92
CA VAL A 61 11.58 -5.93 -16.13
C VAL A 61 11.31 -6.33 -14.68
N ASP A 62 12.18 -5.91 -13.77
CA ASP A 62 11.94 -6.01 -12.33
C ASP A 62 11.55 -4.64 -11.80
N VAL A 63 10.41 -4.55 -11.11
CA VAL A 63 9.98 -3.34 -10.42
C VAL A 63 9.92 -3.65 -8.93
N THR A 64 10.69 -2.93 -8.13
CA THR A 64 10.59 -2.97 -6.67
C THR A 64 10.12 -1.62 -6.16
N SER A 65 9.05 -1.61 -5.38
CA SER A 65 8.44 -0.39 -4.84
C SER A 65 8.35 -0.45 -3.32
N ASN A 66 8.61 0.67 -2.66
CA ASN A 66 8.36 0.86 -1.24
C ASN A 66 7.41 2.06 -1.08
N VAL A 67 6.34 1.90 -0.28
CA VAL A 67 5.31 2.88 -0.03
C VAL A 67 5.17 3.10 1.47
N LYS A 68 4.99 4.37 1.87
CA LYS A 68 4.65 4.75 3.23
C LYS A 68 3.40 5.61 3.22
N TYR A 69 2.38 5.17 3.95
CA TYR A 69 1.16 5.92 4.21
C TYR A 69 1.34 6.68 5.52
N LEU A 70 1.06 7.98 5.52
CA LEU A 70 1.22 8.86 6.68
C LEU A 70 -0.15 9.18 7.31
N PRO A 71 -0.24 9.33 8.65
CA PRO A 71 -1.49 9.64 9.34
C PRO A 71 -2.17 10.96 8.94
N ASN A 72 -1.49 11.81 8.18
CA ASN A 72 -2.03 13.07 7.66
C ASN A 72 -2.76 12.91 6.31
N GLY A 73 -3.01 11.68 5.84
CA GLY A 73 -3.66 11.42 4.54
C GLY A 73 -2.71 11.40 3.35
N THR A 74 -1.40 11.65 3.55
CA THR A 74 -0.42 11.66 2.45
C THR A 74 0.35 10.35 2.34
N TYR A 75 0.81 9.99 1.13
CA TYR A 75 1.70 8.85 0.92
C TYR A 75 2.93 9.24 0.12
N LEU A 76 3.99 8.46 0.30
CA LEU A 76 5.20 8.53 -0.51
C LEU A 76 5.52 7.14 -1.04
N ARG A 77 5.84 7.05 -2.33
CA ARG A 77 6.26 5.82 -3.00
C ARG A 77 7.58 6.03 -3.73
N VAL A 78 8.54 5.14 -3.50
CA VAL A 78 9.77 5.05 -4.29
C VAL A 78 9.78 3.71 -5.02
N SER A 79 9.96 3.74 -6.33
CA SER A 79 10.04 2.56 -7.18
C SER A 79 11.36 2.53 -7.94
N ILE A 80 11.98 1.36 -7.98
CA ILE A 80 13.19 1.09 -8.75
C ILE A 80 12.81 0.10 -9.84
N VAL A 81 12.87 0.55 -11.09
CA VAL A 81 12.64 -0.28 -12.28
C VAL A 81 14.00 -0.68 -12.83
N LYS A 82 14.26 -1.98 -12.90
CA LYS A 82 15.45 -2.57 -13.50
C LYS A 82 15.07 -3.26 -14.80
N LEU A 83 15.71 -2.83 -15.87
CA LEU A 83 15.53 -3.38 -17.20
C LEU A 83 16.70 -4.32 -17.49
N PHE A 84 16.40 -5.52 -17.96
CA PHE A 84 17.39 -6.54 -18.27
C PHE A 84 17.31 -6.92 -19.74
N SER A 85 18.49 -7.12 -20.31
CA SER A 85 18.69 -7.74 -21.61
C SER A 85 18.88 -9.26 -21.46
N ASP A 86 18.92 -10.00 -22.56
CA ASP A 86 19.14 -11.46 -22.59
C ASP A 86 20.44 -11.91 -21.87
N ASP A 87 21.41 -11.01 -21.69
CA ASP A 87 22.68 -11.28 -20.98
C ASP A 87 22.58 -11.23 -19.44
N ASN A 88 21.37 -11.07 -18.89
CA ASN A 88 21.09 -11.03 -17.44
C ASN A 88 21.76 -9.86 -16.70
N SER A 89 22.35 -8.89 -17.41
CA SER A 89 22.86 -7.67 -16.83
C SER A 89 21.76 -6.59 -16.81
N ALA A 90 21.68 -5.82 -15.72
CA ALA A 90 20.73 -4.71 -15.64
C ALA A 90 21.24 -3.58 -16.56
N GLU A 91 20.66 -3.48 -17.74
CA GLU A 91 21.04 -2.51 -18.78
C GLU A 91 20.61 -1.09 -18.39
N SER A 92 19.55 -0.95 -17.59
CA SER A 92 19.08 0.34 -17.11
C SER A 92 18.34 0.25 -15.77
N VAL A 93 18.52 1.29 -14.95
CA VAL A 93 17.85 1.45 -13.65
C VAL A 93 17.16 2.81 -13.63
N ILE A 94 15.83 2.80 -13.45
CA ILE A 94 15.01 4.00 -13.38
C ILE A 94 14.47 4.12 -11.95
N ASN A 95 14.67 5.28 -11.33
CA ASN A 95 14.12 5.60 -10.02
C ASN A 95 12.90 6.51 -10.21
N ILE A 96 11.77 6.11 -9.66
CA ILE A 96 10.50 6.84 -9.74
C ILE A 96 10.06 7.15 -8.31
N SER A 97 9.96 8.44 -8.00
CA SER A 97 9.39 8.93 -6.74
C SER A 97 8.01 9.51 -7.02
N GLU A 98 7.03 9.11 -6.21
CA GLU A 98 5.65 9.56 -6.27
C GLU A 98 5.22 10.02 -4.87
N PHE A 99 4.44 11.09 -4.83
CA PHE A 99 3.76 11.53 -3.61
C PHE A 99 2.30 11.83 -3.93
N GLY A 100 1.44 11.84 -2.93
CA GLY A 100 0.06 12.25 -3.10
C GLY A 100 -0.77 11.97 -1.87
N GLU A 101 -2.08 11.85 -2.08
CA GLU A 101 -3.08 11.62 -1.03
C GLU A 101 -3.59 10.18 -1.08
N TRP A 102 -3.96 9.63 0.07
CA TRP A 102 -4.61 8.34 0.22
C TRP A 102 -5.84 8.46 1.12
N ASP A 103 -6.82 7.59 0.86
CA ASP A 103 -8.07 7.51 1.64
C ASP A 103 -8.59 6.07 1.66
N ILE A 104 -9.50 5.76 2.57
CA ILE A 104 -10.18 4.46 2.67
C ILE A 104 -11.65 4.65 2.39
N SER A 105 -12.16 3.91 1.41
CA SER A 105 -13.57 3.90 1.07
C SER A 105 -14.03 2.46 0.87
N ASP A 106 -15.00 2.01 1.66
CA ASP A 106 -15.57 0.66 1.60
C ASP A 106 -14.50 -0.45 1.58
N ASN A 107 -13.51 -0.36 2.47
CA ASN A 107 -12.34 -1.26 2.57
C ASN A 107 -11.37 -1.22 1.37
N TYR A 108 -11.53 -0.29 0.43
CA TYR A 108 -10.55 -0.04 -0.62
C TYR A 108 -9.60 1.09 -0.21
N LEU A 109 -8.32 0.88 -0.51
CA LEU A 109 -7.31 1.93 -0.43
C LEU A 109 -7.32 2.72 -1.73
N LEU A 110 -7.74 3.98 -1.65
CA LEU A 110 -7.71 4.93 -2.75
C LEU A 110 -6.40 5.70 -2.67
N VAL A 111 -5.74 5.89 -3.81
CA VAL A 111 -4.49 6.65 -3.91
C VAL A 111 -4.58 7.59 -5.10
N THR A 112 -4.33 8.87 -4.85
CA THR A 112 -4.33 9.92 -5.87
C THR A 112 -2.92 10.49 -5.95
N ALA A 113 -2.23 10.22 -7.06
CA ALA A 113 -0.90 10.77 -7.29
C ALA A 113 -0.99 12.28 -7.53
N SER A 114 -0.20 13.04 -6.76
CA SER A 114 0.00 14.46 -7.01
C SER A 114 1.20 14.63 -7.93
N ARG A 115 1.06 15.54 -8.90
CA ARG A 115 2.15 15.85 -9.82
C ARG A 115 3.25 16.59 -9.07
N VAL A 116 4.47 16.07 -9.13
CA VAL A 116 5.71 16.82 -8.81
C VAL A 116 5.99 17.80 -9.94
#